data_AF-A0A7U9KUY0-F1
#
_entry.id   AF-A0A7U9KUY0-F1
#
_cell.length_a   1.000
_cell.length_b   1.000
_cell.length_c   1.000
_cell.angle_alpha   90.00
_cell.angle_beta   90.00
_cell.angle_gamma   90.00
#
_symmetry.space_group_name_H-M   'P 1'
#
loop_
_entity.id
_entity.type
_entity.pdbx_description
1 polymer ?
#
loop_
_entity_poly.entity_id
_entity_poly.type
_entity_poly.pdbx_seq_one_letter_code
_entity_poly.pdbx_strand_id
1 'polypeptide(L)'
;MSAPYEKVDAVELVKKDPKVGDDVKKSLGKPCAAEEYPVEVTYAALTHAEDPDVVVNVMTCADSVGIGSYVYRKKGGTYENVFADEQPSVYAGVNKGELEVSKQTYNTGDKVCCASGEDVMTYRWTGGRFVEYARYHTDYSNNGGTETATPEPAPED
;
A
#
# COMPACT_ATOMS: atom_id res chain seq x y z
N MET A 1 27.22 -7.75 -1.24
CA MET A 1 26.65 -8.68 -0.24
C MET A 1 25.75 -7.85 0.65
N SER A 2 24.43 -7.85 0.41
CA SER A 2 23.49 -7.19 1.32
C SER A 2 23.45 -8.00 2.61
N ALA A 3 23.66 -7.34 3.75
CA ALA A 3 23.51 -7.98 5.06
C ALA A 3 22.09 -8.58 5.17
N PRO A 4 21.92 -9.75 5.82
CA PRO A 4 20.60 -10.28 6.09
C PRO A 4 19.89 -9.31 7.03
N TYR A 5 18.91 -8.56 6.52
CA TYR A 5 17.99 -7.84 7.39
C TYR A 5 17.14 -8.87 8.12
N GLU A 6 16.92 -8.66 9.42
CA GLU A 6 16.02 -9.49 10.20
C GLU A 6 14.60 -9.34 9.63
N LYS A 7 14.01 -10.47 9.21
CA LYS A 7 12.63 -10.46 8.71
C LYS A 7 11.71 -10.09 9.87
N VAL A 8 10.92 -9.06 9.64
CA VAL A 8 9.95 -8.57 10.63
C VAL A 8 8.72 -9.49 10.64
N ASP A 9 8.20 -9.77 11.83
CA ASP A 9 6.85 -10.31 11.98
C ASP A 9 5.83 -9.20 11.71
N ALA A 10 5.40 -9.08 10.45
CA ALA A 10 4.48 -8.03 10.02
C ALA A 10 3.10 -8.15 10.68
N VAL A 11 2.65 -9.36 11.00
CA VAL A 11 1.36 -9.58 11.66
C VAL A 11 1.42 -9.03 13.08
N GLU A 12 2.45 -9.39 13.84
CA GLU A 12 2.64 -8.87 15.19
C GLU A 12 2.91 -7.36 15.21
N LEU A 13 3.65 -6.85 14.23
CA LEU A 13 3.90 -5.41 14.08
C LEU A 13 2.59 -4.63 13.92
N VAL A 14 1.73 -5.02 12.98
CA VAL A 14 0.43 -4.37 12.73
C VAL A 14 -0.52 -4.55 13.92
N LYS A 15 -0.55 -5.74 14.55
CA LYS A 15 -1.39 -5.98 15.73
C LYS A 15 -1.02 -5.12 16.94
N LYS A 16 0.27 -4.85 17.14
CA LYS A 16 0.77 -4.08 18.28
C LYS A 16 0.74 -2.58 18.04
N ASP A 17 0.60 -2.13 16.81
CA ASP A 17 0.57 -0.70 16.49
C ASP A 17 -0.74 -0.06 16.99
N PRO A 18 -0.67 0.92 17.92
CA PRO A 18 -1.85 1.61 18.41
C PRO A 18 -2.53 2.50 17.35
N LYS A 19 -1.84 2.84 16.25
CA LYS A 19 -2.42 3.61 15.14
C LYS A 19 -3.32 2.76 14.23
N VAL A 20 -3.22 1.44 14.32
CA VAL A 20 -4.01 0.51 13.50
C VAL A 20 -5.39 0.31 14.10
N GLY A 21 -6.42 0.41 13.27
CA GLY A 21 -7.82 0.24 13.64
C GLY A 21 -8.20 -1.20 14.02
N ASP A 22 -9.28 -1.31 14.80
CA ASP A 22 -9.73 -2.59 15.33
C ASP A 22 -10.21 -3.56 14.22
N ASP A 23 -10.80 -3.05 13.14
CA ASP A 23 -11.27 -3.88 12.03
C ASP A 23 -10.10 -4.57 11.31
N VAL A 24 -9.00 -3.86 11.06
CA VAL A 24 -7.79 -4.46 10.50
C VAL A 24 -7.18 -5.45 11.49
N LYS A 25 -7.06 -5.11 12.78
CA LYS A 25 -6.54 -6.05 13.80
C LYS A 25 -7.37 -7.33 13.88
N LYS A 26 -8.68 -7.22 13.76
CA LYS A 26 -9.61 -8.36 13.76
C LYS A 26 -9.39 -9.26 12.55
N SER A 27 -9.10 -8.71 11.37
CA SER A 27 -8.75 -9.50 10.18
C SER A 27 -7.49 -10.34 10.39
N LEU A 28 -6.54 -9.84 11.18
CA LEU A 28 -5.32 -10.54 11.57
C LEU A 28 -5.51 -11.45 12.80
N GLY A 29 -6.70 -11.54 13.38
CA GLY A 29 -6.95 -12.37 14.55
C GLY A 29 -6.75 -13.87 14.30
N LYS A 30 -6.87 -14.30 13.04
CA LYS A 30 -6.66 -15.69 12.61
C LYS A 30 -6.00 -15.74 11.22
N PRO A 31 -5.18 -16.76 10.93
CA PRO A 31 -4.70 -17.02 9.58
C PRO A 31 -5.87 -17.29 8.61
N CYS A 32 -5.65 -17.03 7.32
CA CYS A 32 -6.58 -17.35 6.25
C CYS A 32 -6.60 -18.84 5.94
N ALA A 33 -5.41 -19.46 5.90
CA ALA A 33 -5.22 -20.89 5.68
C ALA A 33 -3.95 -21.34 6.42
N ALA A 34 -4.04 -22.43 7.17
CA ALA A 34 -2.95 -22.92 8.01
C ALA A 34 -2.34 -21.80 8.89
N GLU A 35 -1.12 -21.36 8.58
CA GLU A 35 -0.39 -20.29 9.28
C GLU A 35 -0.21 -19.02 8.41
N GLU A 36 -0.85 -18.97 7.24
CA GLU A 36 -0.74 -17.86 6.29
C GLU A 36 -1.78 -16.77 6.59
N TYR A 37 -1.30 -15.56 6.84
CA TYR A 37 -2.11 -14.36 7.02
C TYR A 37 -2.27 -13.60 5.70
N PRO A 38 -3.32 -12.77 5.53
CA PRO A 38 -3.54 -12.00 4.31
C PRO A 38 -2.67 -10.74 4.32
N VAL A 39 -1.36 -10.92 4.49
CA VAL A 39 -0.40 -9.83 4.66
C VAL A 39 0.67 -9.95 3.58
N GLU A 40 0.83 -8.88 2.82
CA GLU A 40 1.94 -8.71 1.90
C GLU A 40 2.97 -7.74 2.48
N VAL A 41 4.26 -8.08 2.32
CA VAL A 41 5.37 -7.29 2.87
C VAL A 41 6.37 -6.96 1.77
N THR A 42 6.64 -5.67 1.60
CA THR A 42 7.67 -5.16 0.69
C THR A 42 8.71 -4.35 1.46
N TYR A 43 9.98 -4.57 1.19
CA TYR A 43 11.08 -3.78 1.77
C TYR A 43 11.59 -2.77 0.75
N ALA A 44 11.62 -1.49 1.10
CA ALA A 44 12.02 -0.41 0.19
C ALA A 44 12.67 0.77 0.91
N ALA A 45 13.49 1.54 0.20
CA ALA A 45 14.13 2.74 0.74
C ALA A 45 13.30 4.00 0.44
N LEU A 46 12.18 4.16 1.16
CA LEU A 46 11.21 5.26 0.95
C LEU A 46 11.52 6.50 1.80
N THR A 47 12.06 6.30 3.01
CA THR A 47 12.34 7.37 3.99
C THR A 47 13.80 7.82 4.00
N HIS A 48 14.61 7.26 3.11
CA HIS A 48 16.07 7.47 3.01
C HIS A 48 16.84 7.15 4.30
N ALA A 49 16.31 6.27 5.14
CA ALA A 49 17.01 5.72 6.29
C ALA A 49 18.06 4.67 5.85
N GLU A 50 18.97 4.32 6.77
CA GLU A 50 19.99 3.28 6.52
C GLU A 50 19.36 1.89 6.37
N ASP A 51 18.35 1.60 7.20
CA ASP A 51 17.56 0.38 7.12
C ASP A 51 16.38 0.57 6.14
N PRO A 52 15.98 -0.48 5.40
CA PRO A 52 14.80 -0.41 4.55
C PRO A 52 13.53 -0.18 5.38
N ASP A 53 12.59 0.57 4.81
CA ASP A 53 11.23 0.66 5.30
C ASP A 53 10.47 -0.62 4.95
N VAL A 54 9.48 -0.94 5.78
CA VAL A 54 8.61 -2.11 5.62
C VAL A 54 7.23 -1.62 5.23
N VAL A 55 6.86 -1.86 3.98
CA VAL A 55 5.50 -1.65 3.47
C VAL A 55 4.69 -2.89 3.77
N VAL A 56 3.56 -2.73 4.44
CA VAL A 56 2.66 -3.83 4.83
C VAL A 56 1.27 -3.55 4.29
N ASN A 57 0.78 -4.45 3.43
CA ASN A 57 -0.62 -4.46 2.99
C ASN A 57 -1.36 -5.57 3.70
N VAL A 58 -2.49 -5.25 4.33
CA VAL A 58 -3.43 -6.20 4.93
C VAL A 58 -4.64 -6.30 4.03
N MET A 59 -5.02 -7.53 3.69
CA MET A 59 -6.13 -7.83 2.79
C MET A 59 -7.18 -8.70 3.47
N THR A 60 -8.33 -8.84 2.84
CA THR A 60 -9.31 -9.86 3.19
C THR A 60 -8.84 -11.25 2.74
N CYS A 61 -9.12 -12.28 3.55
CA CYS A 61 -8.75 -13.66 3.22
C CYS A 61 -9.50 -14.23 2.00
N ALA A 62 -10.72 -13.77 1.74
CA ALA A 62 -11.61 -14.40 0.77
C ALA A 62 -11.31 -13.97 -0.68
N ASP A 63 -10.97 -12.70 -0.86
CA ASP A 63 -10.92 -12.03 -2.17
C ASP A 63 -9.74 -11.05 -2.30
N SER A 64 -8.79 -11.06 -1.35
CA SER A 64 -7.56 -10.26 -1.38
C SER A 64 -7.81 -8.75 -1.55
N VAL A 65 -8.95 -8.25 -1.06
CA VAL A 65 -9.26 -6.83 -1.05
C VAL A 65 -8.45 -6.15 0.04
N GLY A 66 -7.66 -5.15 -0.33
CA GLY A 66 -6.87 -4.36 0.62
C GLY A 66 -7.75 -3.59 1.59
N ILE A 67 -7.48 -3.76 2.89
CA ILE A 67 -8.21 -3.11 3.98
C ILE A 67 -7.29 -2.24 4.86
N GLY A 68 -5.98 -2.30 4.62
CA GLY A 68 -5.03 -1.42 5.28
C GLY A 68 -3.65 -1.47 4.63
N SER A 69 -3.03 -0.32 4.50
CA SER A 69 -1.67 -0.15 3.98
C SER A 69 -0.84 0.70 4.91
N TYR A 70 0.36 0.23 5.24
CA TYR A 70 1.22 0.85 6.24
C TYR A 70 2.66 0.94 5.74
N VAL A 71 3.37 1.98 6.16
CA VAL A 71 4.84 2.05 6.05
C VAL A 71 5.44 2.17 7.43
N TYR A 72 6.32 1.23 7.76
CA TYR A 72 7.07 1.21 9.00
C TYR A 72 8.53 1.52 8.76
N ARG A 73 9.03 2.54 9.44
CA ARG A 73 10.43 2.96 9.39
C ARG A 73 11.16 2.45 10.62
N LYS A 74 12.34 1.87 10.45
CA LYS A 74 13.18 1.49 11.60
C LYS A 74 13.79 2.72 12.28
N LYS A 75 13.68 2.77 13.61
CA LYS A 75 14.20 3.84 14.47
C LYS A 75 14.54 3.28 15.84
N GLY A 76 15.81 3.41 16.23
CA GLY A 76 16.27 2.97 17.56
C GLY A 76 16.04 1.49 17.84
N GLY A 77 16.15 0.62 16.82
CA GLY A 77 15.92 -0.82 16.94
C GLY A 77 14.45 -1.25 16.94
N THR A 78 13.52 -0.31 16.84
CA THR A 78 12.07 -0.55 16.73
C THR A 78 11.53 -0.05 15.40
N TYR A 79 10.29 -0.40 15.06
CA TYR A 79 9.60 0.11 13.88
C TYR A 79 8.55 1.14 14.27
N GLU A 80 8.60 2.31 13.63
CA GLU A 80 7.64 3.40 13.78
C GLU A 80 6.73 3.43 12.55
N ASN A 81 5.41 3.42 12.73
CA ASN A 81 4.46 3.66 11.65
C ASN A 81 4.51 5.12 11.23
N VAL A 82 4.87 5.36 9.97
CA VAL A 82 5.04 6.68 9.36
C VAL A 82 4.07 6.94 8.21
N PHE A 83 3.26 5.96 7.85
CA PHE A 83 2.15 6.05 6.89
C PHE A 83 1.10 5.00 7.25
N ALA A 84 -0.17 5.40 7.23
CA ALA A 84 -1.31 4.50 7.42
C ALA A 84 -2.48 4.95 6.55
N ASP A 85 -3.11 4.00 5.88
CA ASP A 85 -4.35 4.18 5.17
C ASP A 85 -5.19 2.92 5.33
N GLU A 86 -6.39 3.05 5.91
CA GLU A 86 -7.28 1.94 6.22
C GLU A 86 -8.61 2.04 5.47
N GLN A 87 -8.68 2.85 4.40
CA GLN A 87 -9.88 2.98 3.60
C GLN A 87 -9.89 1.88 2.52
N PRO A 88 -10.75 0.84 2.60
CA PRO A 88 -10.81 -0.17 1.55
C PRO A 88 -11.28 0.47 0.23
N SER A 89 -10.78 0.04 -0.94
CA SER A 89 -9.84 -1.04 -1.26
C SER A 89 -8.41 -0.54 -1.47
N VAL A 90 -7.72 -0.16 -0.40
CA VAL A 90 -6.39 0.45 -0.47
C VAL A 90 -5.27 -0.56 -0.70
N TYR A 91 -4.31 -0.20 -1.54
CA TYR A 91 -3.06 -0.93 -1.71
C TYR A 91 -1.88 0.03 -1.82
N ALA A 92 -0.76 -0.28 -1.15
CA ALA A 92 0.48 0.47 -1.24
C ALA A 92 1.56 -0.33 -1.99
N GLY A 93 2.02 0.25 -3.09
CA GLY A 93 3.15 -0.22 -3.89
C GLY A 93 4.36 0.71 -3.79
N VAL A 94 5.45 0.28 -4.43
CA VAL A 94 6.68 1.06 -4.54
C VAL A 94 7.02 1.25 -6.00
N ASN A 95 7.11 2.51 -6.43
CA ASN A 95 7.45 2.86 -7.80
C ASN A 95 8.61 3.85 -7.79
N LYS A 96 9.75 3.47 -8.39
CA LYS A 96 10.96 4.31 -8.50
C LYS A 96 11.42 4.97 -7.18
N GLY A 97 11.26 4.27 -6.05
CA GLY A 97 11.66 4.76 -4.73
C GLY A 97 10.62 5.65 -4.05
N GLU A 98 9.40 5.71 -4.60
CA GLU A 98 8.28 6.45 -4.04
C GLU A 98 7.16 5.50 -3.62
N LEU A 99 6.34 5.98 -2.69
CA LEU A 99 5.18 5.25 -2.22
C LEU A 99 4.01 5.57 -3.13
N GLU A 100 3.45 4.56 -3.78
CA GLU A 100 2.28 4.68 -4.63
C GLU A 100 1.10 3.99 -3.94
N VAL A 101 0.01 4.72 -3.73
CA VAL A 101 -1.18 4.20 -3.05
C VAL A 101 -2.33 4.22 -4.05
N SER A 102 -2.87 3.04 -4.35
CA SER A 102 -4.05 2.92 -5.19
C SER A 102 -5.30 2.64 -4.36
N LYS A 103 -6.42 3.19 -4.82
CA LYS A 103 -7.75 2.98 -4.23
C LYS A 103 -8.79 2.91 -5.32
N GLN A 104 -9.64 1.90 -5.26
CA GLN A 104 -10.78 1.86 -6.17
C GLN A 104 -11.81 2.93 -5.82
N THR A 105 -12.42 3.50 -6.86
CA THR A 105 -13.48 4.51 -6.76
C THR A 105 -14.80 3.95 -7.26
N TYR A 106 -15.88 4.34 -6.60
CA TYR A 106 -17.22 3.84 -6.87
C TYR A 106 -18.15 5.01 -7.20
N ASN A 107 -18.80 4.93 -8.35
CA ASN A 107 -19.86 5.84 -8.75
C ASN A 107 -21.17 5.52 -8.01
N THR A 108 -22.09 6.47 -8.05
CA THR A 108 -23.43 6.27 -7.47
C THR A 108 -24.12 5.10 -8.17
N GLY A 109 -24.46 4.07 -7.40
CA GLY A 109 -25.14 2.87 -7.90
C GLY A 109 -24.20 1.69 -8.19
N ASP A 110 -22.89 1.86 -8.03
CA ASP A 110 -21.94 0.76 -8.18
C ASP A 110 -22.18 -0.32 -7.13
N LYS A 111 -21.93 -1.56 -7.53
CA LYS A 111 -21.87 -2.68 -6.59
C LYS A 111 -20.49 -2.71 -5.95
N VAL A 112 -20.40 -3.20 -4.72
CA VAL A 112 -19.13 -3.35 -3.98
C VAL A 112 -18.05 -4.11 -4.76
N CYS A 113 -18.45 -5.12 -5.54
CA CYS A 113 -17.55 -5.90 -6.40
C CYS A 113 -16.96 -5.15 -7.59
N CYS A 114 -17.55 -4.01 -7.92
CA CYS A 114 -17.63 -3.54 -9.29
C CYS A 114 -17.39 -2.04 -9.30
N ALA A 115 -16.17 -1.67 -8.93
CA ALA A 115 -15.68 -0.30 -8.96
C ALA A 115 -15.72 0.27 -10.39
N SER A 116 -15.95 1.57 -10.50
CA SER A 116 -15.95 2.29 -11.77
C SER A 116 -14.60 2.89 -12.13
N GLY A 117 -13.65 2.95 -11.20
CA GLY A 117 -12.34 3.54 -11.46
C GLY A 117 -11.35 3.33 -10.33
N GLU A 118 -10.25 4.07 -10.41
CA GLU A 118 -9.14 4.04 -9.45
C GLU A 118 -8.51 5.42 -9.31
N ASP A 119 -8.24 5.81 -8.07
CA ASP A 119 -7.32 6.87 -7.75
C ASP A 119 -5.95 6.27 -7.41
N VAL A 120 -4.89 6.83 -7.99
CA VAL A 120 -3.52 6.52 -7.62
C VAL A 120 -2.84 7.78 -7.14
N MET A 121 -2.32 7.72 -5.93
CA MET A 121 -1.63 8.81 -5.24
C MET A 121 -0.16 8.46 -5.05
N THR A 122 0.74 9.35 -5.46
CA THR A 122 2.18 9.20 -5.23
C THR A 122 2.62 10.10 -4.09
N TYR A 123 3.32 9.51 -3.14
CA TYR A 123 3.83 10.17 -1.94
C TYR A 123 5.34 10.16 -1.92
N ARG A 124 5.89 11.28 -1.45
CA ARG A 124 7.33 11.41 -1.19
C ARG A 124 7.57 11.70 0.30
N TRP A 125 8.64 11.13 0.84
CA TRP A 125 9.08 11.44 2.19
C TRP A 125 9.70 12.84 2.24
N THR A 126 9.11 13.73 3.03
CA THR A 126 9.64 15.08 3.26
C THR A 126 9.29 15.58 4.64
N GLY A 127 10.25 16.23 5.31
CA GLY A 127 10.02 16.82 6.64
C GLY A 127 9.56 15.82 7.70
N GLY A 128 9.93 14.54 7.58
CA GLY A 128 9.57 13.51 8.55
C GLY A 128 8.19 12.87 8.36
N ARG A 129 7.56 13.04 7.18
CA ARG A 129 6.28 12.43 6.84
C ARG A 129 6.17 12.17 5.33
N PHE A 130 5.25 11.30 4.93
CA PHE A 130 4.84 11.21 3.54
C PHE A 130 3.93 12.38 3.18
N VAL A 131 4.20 13.00 2.04
CA VAL A 131 3.38 14.08 1.46
C VAL A 131 2.96 13.65 0.06
N GLU A 132 1.66 13.65 -0.18
CA GLU A 132 1.10 13.45 -1.52
C GLU A 132 1.62 14.58 -2.42
N TYR A 133 2.18 14.22 -3.57
CA TYR A 133 2.68 15.22 -4.52
C TYR A 133 2.14 15.01 -5.93
N ALA A 134 1.58 13.84 -6.23
CA ALA A 134 0.88 13.56 -7.46
C ALA A 134 -0.35 12.68 -7.19
N ARG A 135 -1.39 12.86 -8.01
CA ARG A 135 -2.59 12.03 -8.03
C ARG A 135 -3.09 11.96 -9.46
N TYR A 136 -3.51 10.77 -9.89
CA TYR A 136 -4.28 10.60 -11.12
C TYR A 136 -5.49 9.71 -10.87
N HIS A 137 -6.53 9.93 -11.65
CA HIS A 137 -7.77 9.16 -11.63
C HIS A 137 -7.91 8.44 -12.97
N THR A 138 -8.33 7.18 -12.93
CA THR A 138 -8.63 6.39 -14.14
C THR A 138 -10.02 5.80 -14.02
N ASP A 139 -10.90 6.12 -14.96
CA ASP A 139 -12.16 5.40 -15.12
C ASP A 139 -11.90 4.03 -15.75
N TYR A 140 -12.41 2.97 -15.14
CA TYR A 140 -12.48 1.65 -15.75
C TYR A 140 -13.52 1.69 -16.86
N SER A 141 -13.08 2.09 -18.05
CA SER A 141 -13.94 2.01 -19.24
C SER A 141 -14.30 0.55 -19.49
N ASN A 142 -15.51 0.29 -19.98
CA ASN A 142 -15.99 -1.03 -20.36
C ASN A 142 -15.31 -1.49 -21.67
N ASN A 143 -13.97 -1.55 -21.71
CA ASN A 143 -13.20 -1.77 -22.92
C ASN A 143 -12.93 -3.26 -23.10
N GLY A 144 -13.85 -3.94 -23.77
CA GLY A 144 -13.43 -4.96 -24.72
C GLY A 144 -12.62 -4.26 -25.82
N GLY A 145 -11.30 -4.39 -25.80
CA GLY A 145 -10.42 -3.92 -26.89
C GLY A 145 -9.15 -3.24 -26.41
N THR A 146 -8.03 -3.93 -26.63
CA THR A 146 -6.64 -3.50 -26.62
C THR A 146 -6.46 -2.09 -27.19
N GLU A 147 -5.79 -1.17 -26.46
CA GLU A 147 -4.72 -0.31 -27.00
C GLU A 147 -3.83 0.17 -25.84
N THR A 148 -2.54 -0.13 -25.95
CA THR A 148 -1.48 0.27 -25.03
C THR A 148 -1.15 1.73 -25.29
N ALA A 149 -1.54 2.64 -24.40
CA ALA A 149 -1.04 4.02 -24.44
C ALA A 149 0.42 4.05 -23.96
N THR A 150 1.34 4.08 -24.92
CA THR A 150 2.75 4.44 -24.67
C THR A 150 2.80 5.96 -24.43
N PRO A 151 3.46 6.46 -23.38
CA PRO A 151 3.58 7.91 -23.18
C PRO A 151 4.47 8.52 -24.28
N GLU A 152 3.95 9.57 -24.92
CA GLU A 152 4.67 10.39 -25.89
C GLU A 152 5.70 11.28 -25.14
N PRO A 153 6.99 11.30 -25.54
CA PRO A 153 7.95 12.21 -24.93
C PRO A 153 7.67 13.66 -25.38
N ALA A 154 7.78 14.58 -24.42
CA ALA A 154 7.63 16.02 -24.68
C ALA A 154 8.70 16.53 -25.67
N PRO A 155 8.37 17.51 -26.54
CA PRO A 155 9.34 18.08 -27.46
C PRO A 155 10.41 18.87 -26.71
N GLU A 156 11.67 18.63 -27.04
CA GLU A 156 12.83 19.44 -26.64
C GLU A 156 12.98 20.61 -27.62
N ASP A 157 13.26 21.82 -27.10
CA ASP A 157 13.56 23.05 -27.85
C ASP A 157 15.02 23.05 -28.36
#